data_AF-A0A7X8CKZ3-F1
#
_entry.id   AF-A0A7X8CKZ3-F1
#
_cell.length_a   1.000
_cell.length_b   1.000
_cell.length_c   1.000
_cell.angle_alpha   90.00
_cell.angle_beta   90.00
_cell.angle_gamma   90.00
#
_symmetry.space_group_name_H-M   'P 1'
#
loop_
_entity.id
_entity.type
_entity.pdbx_description
1 polymer ?
#
loop_
_entity_poly.entity_id
_entity_poly.type
_entity_poly.pdbx_seq_one_letter_code
_entity_poly.pdbx_strand_id
1 'polypeptide(L)'
;MDTTMRKYMEAFGFASPRQVSCEICGRPAAMIYHISGTAGSLRTRPDNMIAVCRHCNLEIKAGQLKPEFLKRKHTRFTQFRILLNRVR
;
A
#
# COMPACT_ATOMS: atom_id res chain seq x y z
N MET A 1 7.80 6.15 -14.17
CA MET A 1 7.25 5.84 -12.83
C MET A 1 6.09 4.87 -13.01
N ASP A 2 6.00 3.82 -12.19
CA ASP A 2 4.94 2.81 -12.28
C ASP A 2 3.54 3.45 -12.15
N THR A 3 2.59 3.06 -13.00
CA THR A 3 1.25 3.66 -13.03
C THR A 3 0.42 3.37 -11.77
N THR A 4 0.71 2.26 -11.08
CA THR A 4 0.07 1.89 -9.81
C THR A 4 0.60 2.74 -8.67
N MET A 5 1.93 2.94 -8.62
CA MET A 5 2.56 3.82 -7.64
C MET A 5 1.99 5.23 -7.71
N ARG A 6 1.80 5.77 -8.93
CA ARG A 6 1.19 7.09 -9.11
C ARG A 6 -0.24 7.16 -8.56
N LYS A 7 -1.10 6.19 -8.90
CA LYS A 7 -2.49 6.15 -8.42
C LYS A 7 -2.56 6.03 -6.90
N TYR A 8 -1.68 5.22 -6.31
CA TYR A 8 -1.58 5.12 -4.87
C TYR A 8 -1.15 6.46 -4.25
N MET A 9 -0.14 7.12 -4.81
CA MET A 9 0.29 8.43 -4.34
C MET A 9 -0.82 9.48 -4.44
N GLU A 10 -1.58 9.51 -5.53
CA GLU A 10 -2.73 10.40 -5.71
C GLU A 10 -3.82 10.10 -4.66
N ALA A 11 -4.21 8.84 -4.50
CA ALA A 11 -5.25 8.42 -3.56
C ALA A 11 -4.93 8.77 -2.11
N PHE A 12 -3.65 8.75 -1.76
CA PHE A 12 -3.19 9.04 -0.42
C PHE A 12 -2.51 10.41 -0.31
N GLY A 13 -2.43 11.26 -1.34
CA GLY A 13 -1.84 12.61 -1.23
C GLY A 13 -0.33 12.64 -0.93
N PHE A 14 0.44 11.73 -1.51
CA PHE A 14 1.91 11.79 -1.47
C PHE A 14 2.44 12.66 -2.63
N ALA A 15 3.34 13.60 -2.32
CA ALA A 15 3.95 14.46 -3.32
C ALA A 15 5.16 13.80 -4.01
N SER A 16 5.80 12.83 -3.35
CA SER A 16 6.98 12.13 -3.87
C SER A 16 6.99 10.65 -3.48
N PRO A 17 7.48 9.74 -4.35
CA PRO A 17 7.64 8.32 -4.02
C PRO A 17 8.53 8.09 -2.80
N ARG A 18 9.46 9.02 -2.50
CA ARG A 18 10.34 8.94 -1.34
C ARG A 18 9.59 9.04 0.01
N GLN A 19 8.38 9.59 0.00
CA GLN A 19 7.52 9.68 1.18
C GLN A 19 6.73 8.38 1.43
N VAL A 20 6.73 7.46 0.46
CA VAL A 20 5.98 6.22 0.55
C VAL A 20 6.82 5.17 1.26
N SER A 21 6.39 4.79 2.46
CA SER A 21 6.99 3.71 3.24
C SER A 21 6.16 2.43 3.14
N CYS A 22 6.84 1.30 3.29
CA CYS A 22 6.22 -0.02 3.38
C CYS A 22 5.26 -0.07 4.57
N GLU A 23 4.00 -0.40 4.32
CA GLU A 23 2.96 -0.45 5.35
C GLU A 23 3.13 -1.63 6.31
N ILE A 24 3.99 -2.59 5.95
CA ILE A 24 4.27 -3.78 6.76
C ILE A 24 5.39 -3.51 7.76
N CYS A 25 6.52 -2.96 7.29
CA CYS A 25 7.78 -2.87 8.03
C CYS A 25 8.42 -1.47 8.07
N GLY A 26 7.83 -0.45 7.44
CA GLY A 26 8.28 0.94 7.50
C GLY A 26 9.47 1.32 6.61
N ARG A 27 10.18 0.35 6.01
CA ARG A 27 11.26 0.62 5.03
C ARG A 27 10.73 1.32 3.78
N PRO A 28 11.55 2.03 2.98
CA PRO A 28 11.08 2.66 1.74
C PRO A 28 10.32 1.69 0.83
N ALA A 29 9.15 2.11 0.36
CA ALA A 29 8.35 1.29 -0.53
C ALA A 29 9.03 1.18 -1.89
N ALA A 30 8.99 -0.01 -2.46
CA ALA A 30 9.54 -0.28 -3.79
C ALA A 30 8.43 -0.49 -4.83
N MET A 31 7.26 -0.94 -4.39
CA MET A 31 6.11 -1.20 -5.26
C MET A 31 4.79 -1.16 -4.48
N ILE A 32 3.69 -1.13 -5.24
CA ILE A 32 2.34 -1.29 -4.71
C ILE A 32 1.88 -2.71 -5.02
N TYR A 33 1.41 -3.41 -4.00
CA TYR A 33 0.83 -4.74 -4.12
C TYR A 33 -0.70 -4.65 -4.04
N HIS A 34 -1.41 -5.44 -4.83
CA HIS A 34 -2.87 -5.51 -4.80
C HIS A 34 -3.33 -6.69 -3.93
N ILE A 35 -3.97 -6.39 -2.79
CA ILE A 35 -4.26 -7.38 -1.74
C ILE A 35 -5.18 -8.50 -2.24
N SER A 36 -6.23 -8.15 -2.99
CA SER A 36 -7.25 -9.05 -3.52
C SER A 36 -7.11 -9.27 -5.04
N GLY A 37 -5.91 -9.03 -5.59
CA GLY A 37 -5.63 -9.17 -7.01
C GLY A 37 -5.99 -7.94 -7.85
N THR A 38 -5.88 -8.08 -9.18
CA THR A 38 -5.84 -6.97 -10.14
C THR A 38 -7.01 -6.94 -11.13
N ALA A 39 -8.05 -7.74 -10.91
CA ALA A 39 -9.17 -7.86 -11.83
C ALA A 39 -10.09 -6.61 -11.82
N GLY A 40 -10.39 -6.09 -13.01
CA GLY A 40 -11.38 -5.01 -13.19
C GLY A 40 -11.14 -3.78 -12.29
N SER A 41 -12.19 -3.33 -11.60
CA SER A 41 -12.14 -2.16 -10.71
C SER A 41 -11.24 -2.35 -9.48
N LEU A 42 -10.88 -3.59 -9.12
CA LEU A 42 -9.97 -3.84 -7.99
C LEU A 42 -8.59 -3.24 -8.22
N ARG A 43 -8.15 -3.12 -9.48
CA ARG A 43 -6.83 -2.58 -9.83
C ARG A 43 -6.64 -1.12 -9.42
N THR A 44 -7.72 -0.36 -9.33
CA THR A 44 -7.69 1.09 -9.08
C THR A 44 -8.21 1.47 -7.70
N ARG A 45 -8.66 0.50 -6.91
CA ARG A 45 -9.24 0.71 -5.59
C ARG A 45 -8.15 0.97 -4.54
N PRO A 46 -8.14 2.14 -3.88
CA PRO A 46 -7.14 2.46 -2.87
C PRO A 46 -7.14 1.47 -1.70
N ASP A 47 -8.33 0.98 -1.30
CA ASP A 47 -8.51 -0.02 -0.24
C ASP A 47 -7.94 -1.41 -0.60
N ASN A 48 -7.61 -1.62 -1.88
CA ASN A 48 -6.97 -2.82 -2.39
C ASN A 48 -5.46 -2.65 -2.64
N MET A 49 -4.91 -1.45 -2.44
CA MET A 49 -3.50 -1.14 -2.73
C MET A 49 -2.69 -1.00 -1.44
N ILE A 50 -1.63 -1.79 -1.28
CA ILE A 50 -0.71 -1.69 -0.15
C ILE A 50 0.71 -1.38 -0.64
N ALA A 51 1.35 -0.37 -0.08
CA ALA A 51 2.75 -0.06 -0.39
C ALA A 51 3.68 -1.03 0.35
N VAL A 52 4.59 -1.67 -0.38
CA VAL A 52 5.51 -2.67 0.16
C VAL A 52 6.94 -2.49 -0.34
N CYS A 53 7.91 -2.86 0.51
CA CYS A 53 9.31 -2.98 0.08
C CYS A 53 9.53 -4.30 -0.67
N ARG A 54 10.68 -4.43 -1.36
CA ARG A 54 11.02 -5.64 -2.13
C ARG A 54 10.97 -6.91 -1.28
N HIS A 55 11.46 -6.84 -0.04
CA HIS A 55 11.52 -7.98 0.87
C HIS A 55 10.12 -8.48 1.25
N CYS A 56 9.24 -7.61 1.76
CA CYS A 56 7.88 -8.01 2.11
C CYS A 56 7.09 -8.49 0.88
N ASN A 57 7.33 -7.93 -0.31
CA ASN A 57 6.73 -8.45 -1.53
C ASN A 57 7.16 -9.88 -1.86
N LEU A 58 8.42 -10.25 -1.58
CA LEU A 58 8.88 -11.64 -1.74
C LEU A 58 8.20 -12.57 -0.73
N GLU A 59 8.05 -12.15 0.53
CA GLU A 59 7.33 -12.93 1.55
C GLU A 59 5.84 -13.13 1.19
N ILE A 60 5.21 -12.12 0.59
CA ILE A 60 3.84 -12.23 0.05
C ILE A 60 3.80 -13.27 -1.06
N LYS A 61 4.71 -13.18 -2.05
CA LYS A 61 4.78 -14.12 -3.17
C LYS A 61 5.10 -15.56 -2.72
N ALA A 62 5.86 -15.69 -1.64
CA ALA A 62 6.16 -16.96 -0.99
C ALA A 62 4.99 -17.51 -0.15
N GLY A 63 3.88 -16.78 -0.02
CA GLY A 63 2.71 -17.19 0.77
C GLY A 63 2.89 -17.08 2.28
N GLN A 64 3.99 -16.47 2.75
CA GLN A 64 4.28 -16.30 4.18
C GLN A 64 3.41 -15.21 4.81
N LEU A 65 3.04 -14.18 4.03
CA LEU A 65 2.14 -13.11 4.45
C LEU A 65 0.76 -13.29 3.81
N LYS A 66 -0.21 -13.72 4.63
CA LYS A 66 -1.58 -13.98 4.19
C LYS A 66 -2.35 -12.68 3.86
N PRO A 67 -3.33 -12.72 2.93
CA PRO A 67 -4.12 -11.54 2.56
C PRO A 67 -4.78 -10.83 3.75
N GLU A 68 -5.23 -11.55 4.78
CA GLU A 68 -5.87 -10.99 5.97
C GLU A 68 -4.88 -10.14 6.78
N PHE A 69 -3.61 -10.55 6.83
CA PHE A 69 -2.56 -9.76 7.47
C PHE A 69 -2.32 -8.45 6.71
N LEU A 70 -2.28 -8.51 5.37
CA LEU A 70 -2.12 -7.34 4.53
C LEU A 70 -3.28 -6.36 4.71
N LYS A 71 -4.53 -6.86 4.72
CA LYS A 71 -5.73 -6.05 5.00
C LYS A 71 -5.61 -5.34 6.34
N ARG A 72 -5.22 -6.05 7.42
CA ARG A 72 -5.05 -5.42 8.75
C ARG A 72 -3.99 -4.31 8.75
N LYS A 73 -2.84 -4.55 8.11
CA LYS A 73 -1.78 -3.55 7.99
C LYS A 73 -2.25 -2.31 7.23
N HIS A 74 -2.92 -2.52 6.09
CA HIS A 74 -3.44 -1.44 5.28
C HIS A 74 -4.55 -0.64 5.98
N THR A 75 -5.49 -1.30 6.65
CA THR A 75 -6.52 -0.64 7.46
C THR A 75 -5.90 0.26 8.53
N ARG A 76 -4.86 -0.22 9.23
CA ARG A 76 -4.16 0.58 10.24
C ARG A 76 -3.48 1.80 9.63
N PHE A 77 -2.84 1.66 8.48
CA PHE A 77 -2.23 2.77 7.74
C PHE A 77 -3.28 3.82 7.35
N THR A 78 -4.40 3.40 6.76
CA THR A 78 -5.47 4.29 6.33
C THR A 78 -6.12 5.02 7.50
N GLN A 79 -6.37 4.33 8.63
CA GLN A 79 -6.86 4.96 9.85
C GLN A 79 -5.90 6.02 10.38
N PHE A 80 -4.61 5.72 10.45
CA PHE A 80 -3.60 6.68 10.90
C PHE A 80 -3.56 7.91 10.00
N ARG A 81 -3.68 7.74 8.68
CA ARG A 81 -3.73 8.85 7.73
C ARG A 81 -4.98 9.70 7.84
N ILE A 82 -6.14 9.08 8.06
CA ILE A 82 -7.40 9.82 8.30
C ILE A 82 -7.26 10.70 9.55
N LEU A 83 -6.65 10.16 10.61
CA LEU A 83 -6.40 10.92 11.82
C LEU A 83 -5.45 12.09 11.56
N LEU A 84 -4.33 11.88 10.87
CA LEU A 84 -3.38 12.96 10.54
C LEU A 84 -3.99 14.05 9.63
N ASN A 85 -4.88 13.67 8.71
CA ASN A 85 -5.53 14.63 7.80
C ASN A 85 -6.68 15.42 8.46
N ARG A 86 -7.19 14.98 9.62
CA ARG A 86 -8.20 15.73 10.40
C ARG A 86 -7.60 16.82 11.30
N VAL A 87 -6.28 16.88 11.45
CA VAL A 87 -5.56 17.89 12.26
C VAL A 87 -4.98 19.01 11.38
N ARG A 88 -5.62 19.30 10.25
CA ARG A 88 -5.25 20.42 9.36
C ARG A 88 -6.41 21.36 9.17
#